data_AF-A0A4R2BXX1-F1
#
_entry.id   AF-A0A4R2BXX1-F1
#
_cell.length_a   1.000
_cell.length_b   1.000
_cell.length_c   1.000
_cell.angle_alpha   90.00
_cell.angle_beta   90.00
_cell.angle_gamma   90.00
#
_symmetry.space_group_name_H-M   'P 1'
#
loop_
_entity.id
_entity.type
_entity.pdbx_description
1 polymer ?
#
loop_
_entity_poly.entity_id
_entity_poly.type
_entity_poly.pdbx_seq_one_letter_code
_entity_poly.pdbx_strand_id
1 'polypeptide(L)'
;MTTEQTTPDDQKKTCPSCDLTELDTLQCEAEGIKKQAELTEKAAADVKKRRTLFDQARKEYSAARDKANPLVTEMESQLDKLIEQIKCRIKDDDVVECLEKAQEKVRRSIDKCMPPGCCVDAHDCDFDKDVPKKDKVDEKTTESDQGSDAQKADRPTILKDLYARQADVERRTVKAEACFDKLIKEPTALPARVDKLKAELAAIVGELGQQEAVDLKRLYARALVARHTDRWGGFDNVNEFMDCLCKGLLCSLNGRKALAELAGCIAVLECQEREAGARCQHLLENTVDEILAEYLRTCKKPPKDVPTPDPANC
;
A
#
# COMPACT_ATOMS: atom_id res chain seq x y z
N MET A 1 -60.96 11.70 -47.62
CA MET A 1 -61.28 11.89 -46.19
C MET A 1 -61.74 10.55 -45.67
N THR A 2 -60.80 9.79 -45.12
CA THR A 2 -61.04 8.45 -44.57
C THR A 2 -60.65 8.56 -43.10
N THR A 3 -61.64 8.54 -42.23
CA THR A 3 -61.49 8.51 -40.77
C THR A 3 -60.99 7.13 -40.37
N GLU A 4 -59.70 7.02 -40.02
CA GLU A 4 -59.17 5.88 -39.27
C GLU A 4 -59.72 5.93 -37.84
N GLN A 5 -60.62 5.00 -37.54
CA GLN A 5 -61.01 4.66 -36.17
C GLN A 5 -59.86 3.88 -35.54
N THR A 6 -59.12 4.53 -34.64
CA THR A 6 -58.24 3.84 -33.69
C THR A 6 -59.12 3.17 -32.64
N THR A 7 -59.20 1.85 -32.70
CA THR A 7 -59.82 1.02 -31.65
C THR A 7 -59.01 1.13 -30.35
N PRO A 8 -59.65 1.43 -29.21
CA PRO A 8 -58.98 1.51 -27.92
C PRO A 8 -59.14 0.18 -27.17
N ASP A 9 -58.28 -0.82 -27.41
CA ASP A 9 -58.15 -1.93 -26.44
C ASP A 9 -56.89 -2.81 -26.68
N ASP A 10 -55.72 -2.18 -26.84
CA ASP A 10 -54.47 -2.89 -26.55
C ASP A 10 -54.20 -2.73 -25.05
N GLN A 11 -54.80 -3.63 -24.26
CA GLN A 11 -54.41 -3.86 -22.87
C GLN A 11 -52.96 -4.35 -22.88
N LYS A 12 -52.03 -3.38 -22.83
CA LYS A 12 -50.61 -3.61 -22.54
C LYS A 12 -50.54 -4.50 -21.30
N LYS A 13 -50.22 -5.79 -21.51
CA LYS A 13 -49.78 -6.68 -20.45
C LYS A 13 -48.59 -5.99 -19.78
N THR A 14 -48.82 -5.42 -18.61
CA THR A 14 -47.76 -4.87 -17.77
C THR A 14 -46.86 -6.02 -17.36
N CYS A 15 -45.60 -6.01 -17.80
CA CYS A 15 -44.59 -6.98 -17.39
C CYS A 15 -44.57 -7.03 -15.85
N PRO A 16 -44.85 -8.20 -15.23
CA PRO A 16 -44.92 -8.33 -13.77
C PRO A 16 -43.59 -8.04 -13.03
N SER A 17 -42.50 -7.83 -13.75
CA SER A 17 -41.13 -7.79 -13.23
C SER A 17 -40.29 -6.62 -13.74
N CYS A 18 -40.90 -5.48 -14.12
CA CYS A 18 -40.13 -4.26 -14.44
C CYS A 18 -39.57 -3.62 -13.16
N ASP A 19 -38.67 -4.31 -12.47
CA ASP A 19 -37.89 -3.77 -11.38
C ASP A 19 -36.73 -2.95 -11.98
N LEU A 20 -36.82 -1.63 -11.86
CA LEU A 20 -35.79 -0.72 -12.37
C LEU A 20 -34.55 -0.66 -11.46
N THR A 21 -34.57 -1.31 -10.30
CA THR A 21 -33.41 -1.30 -9.39
C THR A 21 -32.16 -1.96 -9.98
N GLU A 22 -32.32 -2.85 -10.96
CA GLU A 22 -31.20 -3.41 -11.73
C GLU A 22 -30.51 -2.34 -12.59
N LEU A 23 -31.25 -1.37 -13.13
CA LEU A 23 -30.67 -0.25 -13.88
C LEU A 23 -29.86 0.65 -12.95
N ASP A 24 -30.39 0.99 -11.78
CA ASP A 24 -29.70 1.79 -10.77
C ASP A 24 -28.42 1.08 -10.30
N THR A 25 -28.50 -0.23 -10.10
CA THR A 25 -27.35 -1.06 -9.72
C THR A 25 -26.27 -1.01 -10.80
N LEU A 26 -26.63 -1.22 -12.07
CA LEU A 26 -25.69 -1.16 -13.20
C LEU A 26 -25.08 0.24 -13.35
N GLN A 27 -25.87 1.30 -13.16
CA GLN A 27 -25.37 2.68 -13.20
C GLN A 27 -24.34 2.93 -12.10
N CYS A 28 -24.62 2.50 -10.86
CA CYS A 28 -23.68 2.64 -9.75
C CYS A 28 -22.40 1.82 -9.95
N GLU A 29 -22.49 0.61 -10.50
CA GLU A 29 -21.32 -0.19 -10.89
C GLU A 29 -20.46 0.51 -11.94
N ALA A 30 -21.09 1.14 -12.94
CA ALA A 30 -20.38 1.91 -13.96
C ALA A 30 -19.65 3.12 -13.36
N GLU A 31 -20.26 3.84 -12.39
CA GLU A 31 -19.57 4.91 -11.64
C GLU A 31 -18.34 4.38 -10.89
N GLY A 32 -18.46 3.21 -10.25
CA GLY A 32 -17.35 2.53 -9.58
C GLY A 32 -16.20 2.18 -10.52
N ILE A 33 -16.50 1.54 -11.65
CA ILE A 33 -15.51 1.17 -12.68
C ILE A 33 -14.80 2.41 -13.22
N LYS A 34 -15.56 3.47 -13.50
CA LYS A 34 -15.00 4.75 -13.94
C LYS A 34 -14.02 5.30 -12.91
N LYS A 35 -14.38 5.27 -11.62
CA LYS A 35 -13.50 5.78 -10.56
C LYS A 35 -12.21 4.99 -10.41
N GLN A 36 -12.30 3.66 -10.50
CA GLN A 36 -11.13 2.77 -10.47
C GLN A 36 -10.23 3.02 -11.68
N ALA A 37 -10.80 3.20 -12.88
CA ALA A 37 -10.05 3.48 -14.11
C ALA A 37 -9.27 4.81 -14.01
N GLU A 38 -9.91 5.88 -13.52
CA GLU A 38 -9.26 7.20 -13.34
C GLU A 38 -8.01 7.11 -12.45
N LEU A 39 -8.06 6.36 -11.35
CA LEU A 39 -6.91 6.20 -10.45
C LEU A 39 -5.84 5.28 -11.04
N THR A 40 -6.26 4.23 -11.76
CA THR A 40 -5.34 3.32 -12.45
C THR A 40 -4.55 4.04 -13.54
N GLU A 41 -5.21 4.90 -14.32
CA GLU A 41 -4.58 5.70 -15.37
C GLU A 41 -3.54 6.66 -14.79
N LYS A 42 -3.88 7.35 -13.69
CA LYS A 42 -2.92 8.21 -12.97
C LYS A 42 -1.68 7.44 -12.51
N ALA A 43 -1.88 6.24 -11.96
CA ALA A 43 -0.77 5.40 -11.50
C ALA A 43 0.09 4.85 -12.66
N ALA A 44 -0.49 4.57 -13.83
CA ALA A 44 0.19 3.93 -14.95
C ALA A 44 1.40 4.73 -15.46
N ALA A 45 1.29 6.06 -15.52
CA ALA A 45 2.40 6.94 -15.90
C ALA A 45 3.59 6.81 -14.94
N ASP A 46 3.30 6.77 -13.64
CA ASP A 46 4.31 6.62 -12.59
C ASP A 46 4.95 5.23 -12.60
N VAL A 47 4.20 4.17 -12.93
CA VAL A 47 4.74 2.80 -13.04
C VAL A 47 5.87 2.74 -14.06
N LYS A 48 5.67 3.30 -15.26
CA LYS A 48 6.68 3.26 -16.32
C LYS A 48 7.96 3.99 -15.88
N LYS A 49 7.81 5.17 -15.28
CA LYS A 49 8.93 5.95 -14.74
C LYS A 49 9.67 5.18 -13.63
N ARG A 50 8.94 4.65 -12.66
CA ARG A 50 9.51 3.86 -11.55
C ARG A 50 10.21 2.61 -12.04
N ARG A 51 9.72 1.96 -13.09
CA ARG A 51 10.40 0.81 -13.71
C ARG A 51 11.78 1.19 -14.26
N THR A 52 11.87 2.29 -15.01
CA THR A 52 13.16 2.79 -15.51
C THR A 52 14.12 3.10 -14.36
N LEU A 53 13.64 3.77 -13.32
CA LEU A 53 14.45 4.08 -12.13
C LEU A 53 14.90 2.82 -11.39
N PHE A 54 14.05 1.79 -11.30
CA PHE A 54 14.41 0.50 -10.71
C PHE A 54 15.55 -0.17 -11.47
N ASP A 55 15.41 -0.30 -12.80
CA ASP A 55 16.42 -0.96 -13.64
C ASP A 55 17.76 -0.19 -13.61
N GLN A 56 17.69 1.14 -13.60
CA GLN A 56 18.86 2.00 -13.46
C GLN A 56 19.54 1.85 -12.10
N ALA A 57 18.79 2.01 -11.00
CA ALA A 57 19.34 1.91 -9.65
C ALA A 57 19.97 0.53 -9.37
N ARG A 58 19.35 -0.54 -9.89
CA ARG A 58 19.92 -1.89 -9.82
C ARG A 58 21.31 -1.95 -10.46
N LYS A 59 21.42 -1.49 -11.70
CA LYS A 59 22.69 -1.52 -12.45
C LYS A 59 23.76 -0.65 -11.79
N GLU A 60 23.38 0.57 -11.40
CA GLU A 60 24.30 1.54 -10.81
C GLU A 60 24.79 1.10 -9.43
N TYR A 61 23.92 0.53 -8.59
CA TYR A 61 24.32 0.04 -7.27
C TYR A 61 25.34 -1.10 -7.36
N SER A 62 25.09 -2.09 -8.22
CA SER A 62 26.04 -3.19 -8.45
C SER A 62 27.40 -2.66 -8.89
N ALA A 63 27.44 -1.78 -9.90
CA ALA A 63 28.69 -1.19 -10.39
C ALA A 63 29.41 -0.34 -9.33
N ALA A 64 28.66 0.43 -8.54
CA ALA A 64 29.21 1.22 -7.44
C ALA A 64 29.83 0.31 -6.37
N ARG A 65 29.15 -0.79 -6.02
CA ARG A 65 29.65 -1.77 -5.05
C ARG A 65 30.89 -2.50 -5.55
N ASP A 66 30.90 -2.95 -6.80
CA ASP A 66 32.07 -3.59 -7.41
C ASP A 66 33.31 -2.68 -7.38
N LYS A 67 33.12 -1.39 -7.67
CA LYS A 67 34.19 -0.39 -7.60
C LYS A 67 34.64 -0.10 -6.16
N ALA A 68 33.70 -0.04 -5.22
CA ALA A 68 33.98 0.26 -3.81
C ALA A 68 34.61 -0.91 -3.06
N ASN A 69 34.27 -2.15 -3.41
CA ASN A 69 34.66 -3.35 -2.68
C ASN A 69 36.17 -3.46 -2.42
N PRO A 70 37.07 -3.37 -3.42
CA PRO A 70 38.51 -3.47 -3.15
C PRO A 70 39.02 -2.33 -2.25
N LEU A 71 38.44 -1.13 -2.33
CA LEU A 71 38.80 -0.02 -1.46
C LEU A 71 38.37 -0.28 -0.02
N VAL A 72 37.15 -0.80 0.15
CA VAL A 72 36.62 -1.15 1.46
C VAL A 72 37.45 -2.26 2.12
N THR A 73 37.78 -3.33 1.39
CA THR A 73 38.63 -4.42 1.91
C THR A 73 40.01 -3.93 2.33
N GLU A 74 40.63 -3.04 1.55
CA GLU A 74 41.91 -2.44 1.94
C GLU A 74 41.78 -1.58 3.20
N MET A 75 40.74 -0.74 3.28
CA MET A 75 40.49 0.09 4.47
C MET A 75 40.21 -0.74 5.72
N GLU A 76 39.53 -1.88 5.60
CA GLU A 76 39.35 -2.82 6.71
C GLU A 76 40.67 -3.36 7.22
N SER A 77 41.54 -3.83 6.31
CA SER A 77 42.86 -4.32 6.68
C SER A 77 43.69 -3.24 7.36
N GLN A 78 43.62 -2.00 6.87
CA GLN A 78 44.29 -0.85 7.46
C GLN A 78 43.73 -0.51 8.84
N LEU A 79 42.40 -0.49 9.00
CA LEU A 79 41.74 -0.24 10.29
C LEU A 79 42.09 -1.31 11.32
N ASP A 80 42.08 -2.59 10.96
CA ASP A 80 42.45 -3.67 11.86
C ASP A 80 43.90 -3.50 12.35
N LYS A 81 44.84 -3.22 11.44
CA LYS A 81 46.25 -2.94 11.81
C LYS A 81 46.38 -1.72 12.71
N LEU A 82 45.65 -0.64 12.43
CA LEU A 82 45.70 0.59 13.23
C LEU A 82 45.12 0.39 14.62
N ILE A 83 44.00 -0.34 14.72
CA ILE A 83 43.38 -0.71 16.00
C ILE A 83 44.40 -1.46 16.86
N GLU A 84 45.08 -2.47 16.32
CA GLU A 84 46.11 -3.20 17.07
C GLU A 84 47.31 -2.31 17.44
N GLN A 85 47.76 -1.41 16.56
CA GLN A 85 48.82 -0.45 16.89
C GLN A 85 48.42 0.51 18.02
N ILE A 86 47.19 1.01 18.02
CA ILE A 86 46.67 1.90 19.06
C ILE A 86 46.54 1.14 20.38
N LYS A 87 45.99 -0.09 20.35
CA LYS A 87 45.90 -0.98 21.53
C LYS A 87 47.26 -1.15 22.19
N CYS A 88 48.30 -1.51 21.43
CA CYS A 88 49.66 -1.69 21.96
C CYS A 88 50.23 -0.43 22.66
N ARG A 89 49.73 0.77 22.33
CA ARG A 89 50.14 2.03 22.99
C ARG A 89 49.30 2.35 24.22
N ILE A 90 48.08 1.81 24.33
CA ILE A 90 47.25 1.89 25.52
C ILE A 90 47.72 0.80 26.49
N LYS A 91 48.49 1.18 27.52
CA LYS A 91 49.10 0.24 28.48
C LYS A 91 48.10 -0.53 29.37
N ASP A 92 46.83 -0.15 29.33
CA ASP A 92 45.79 -0.61 30.25
C ASP A 92 44.72 -1.36 29.45
N ASP A 93 44.73 -2.69 29.57
CA ASP A 93 43.81 -3.58 28.87
C ASP A 93 42.35 -3.38 29.31
N ASP A 94 42.13 -3.00 30.58
CA ASP A 94 40.78 -2.75 31.11
C ASP A 94 40.14 -1.54 30.41
N VAL A 95 40.95 -0.54 30.06
CA VAL A 95 40.50 0.62 29.27
C VAL A 95 40.05 0.20 27.88
N VAL A 96 40.82 -0.67 27.21
CA VAL A 96 40.49 -1.17 25.86
C VAL A 96 39.17 -1.93 25.90
N GLU A 97 39.03 -2.88 26.84
CA GLU A 97 37.80 -3.67 26.99
C GLU A 97 36.58 -2.78 27.31
N CYS A 98 36.76 -1.78 28.18
CA CYS A 98 35.71 -0.82 28.51
C CYS A 98 35.25 -0.01 27.29
N LEU A 99 36.18 0.41 26.42
CA LEU A 99 35.86 1.16 25.20
C LEU A 99 35.11 0.30 24.17
N GLU A 100 35.49 -0.97 24.01
CA GLU A 100 34.79 -1.92 23.12
C GLU A 100 33.36 -2.21 23.63
N LYS A 101 33.19 -2.47 24.92
CA LYS A 101 31.85 -2.63 25.54
C LYS A 101 31.01 -1.38 25.39
N ALA A 102 31.60 -0.19 25.56
CA ALA A 102 30.90 1.07 25.38
C ALA A 102 30.45 1.25 23.92
N GLN A 103 31.34 0.96 22.96
CA GLN A 103 31.03 1.03 21.54
C GLN A 103 29.90 0.09 21.16
N GLU A 104 29.87 -1.15 21.67
CA GLU A 104 28.80 -2.09 21.37
C GLU A 104 27.45 -1.59 21.88
N LYS A 105 27.41 -1.04 23.10
CA LYS A 105 26.19 -0.44 23.67
C LYS A 105 25.67 0.73 22.84
N VAL A 106 26.57 1.60 22.39
CA VAL A 106 26.23 2.73 21.52
C VAL A 106 25.72 2.23 20.17
N ARG A 107 26.40 1.25 19.55
CA ARG A 107 25.97 0.65 18.28
C ARG A 107 24.56 0.07 18.38
N ARG A 108 24.28 -0.76 19.39
CA ARG A 108 22.94 -1.31 19.63
C ARG A 108 21.87 -0.23 19.82
N SER A 109 22.25 0.94 20.34
CA SER A 109 21.34 2.07 20.49
C SER A 109 21.11 2.78 19.16
N ILE A 110 22.16 2.96 18.35
CA ILE A 110 22.07 3.48 16.98
C ILE A 110 21.18 2.58 16.12
N ASP A 111 21.37 1.25 16.17
CA ASP A 111 20.59 0.28 15.38
C ASP A 111 19.09 0.33 15.72
N LYS A 112 18.75 0.68 16.98
CA LYS A 112 17.35 0.90 17.39
C LYS A 112 16.77 2.21 16.88
N CYS A 113 17.59 3.26 16.81
CA CYS A 113 17.15 4.58 16.34
C CYS A 113 17.06 4.65 14.82
N MET A 114 17.94 3.92 14.12
CA MET A 114 18.06 3.92 12.68
C MET A 114 18.35 2.49 12.22
N PRO A 115 17.31 1.65 12.05
CA PRO A 115 17.51 0.29 11.60
C PRO A 115 18.22 0.31 10.24
N PRO A 116 19.31 -0.45 10.08
CA PRO A 116 20.03 -0.52 8.81
C PRO A 116 19.16 -1.18 7.72
N GLY A 117 19.44 -0.82 6.47
CA GLY A 117 18.93 -1.54 5.30
C GLY A 117 17.51 -1.15 4.92
N CYS A 118 16.61 -2.13 4.91
CA CYS A 118 15.33 -1.98 4.25
C CYS A 118 14.29 -1.19 5.06
N CYS A 119 13.69 -0.17 4.44
CA CYS A 119 12.66 0.67 5.06
C CYS A 119 11.21 0.18 4.82
N VAL A 120 11.03 -0.96 4.15
CA VAL A 120 9.71 -1.57 3.91
C VAL A 120 9.60 -2.86 4.72
N ASP A 121 8.63 -2.90 5.63
CA ASP A 121 8.30 -4.10 6.39
C ASP A 121 7.60 -5.12 5.50
N ALA A 122 7.87 -6.42 5.68
CA ALA A 122 7.29 -7.46 4.82
C ALA A 122 5.74 -7.48 4.85
N HIS A 123 5.16 -7.07 5.98
CA HIS A 123 3.71 -7.00 6.18
C HIS A 123 3.09 -5.71 5.64
N ASP A 124 3.88 -4.68 5.30
CA ASP A 124 3.36 -3.38 4.85
C ASP A 124 2.73 -3.43 3.45
N CYS A 125 2.84 -4.57 2.76
CA CYS A 125 2.53 -4.72 1.34
C CYS A 125 1.28 -5.58 1.07
N ASP A 126 0.75 -6.20 2.12
CA ASP A 126 -0.49 -6.96 2.06
C ASP A 126 -1.66 -6.03 2.41
N PHE A 127 -2.41 -5.64 1.38
CA PHE A 127 -3.52 -4.70 1.51
C PHE A 127 -4.82 -5.49 1.49
N ASP A 128 -5.57 -5.39 2.58
CA ASP A 128 -6.92 -5.94 2.65
C ASP A 128 -7.81 -5.17 1.66
N LYS A 129 -8.25 -5.90 0.62
CA LYS A 129 -9.14 -5.42 -0.45
C LYS A 129 -10.55 -6.02 -0.32
N ASP A 130 -10.78 -6.86 0.68
CA ASP A 130 -12.04 -7.58 0.81
C ASP A 130 -13.16 -6.61 1.12
N VAL A 131 -14.01 -6.36 0.13
CA VAL A 131 -15.27 -5.66 0.35
C VAL A 131 -16.31 -6.71 0.72
N PRO A 132 -17.06 -6.53 1.82
CA PRO A 132 -18.15 -7.42 2.18
C PRO A 132 -19.12 -7.54 0.99
N LYS A 133 -19.12 -8.69 0.30
CA LYS A 133 -20.06 -8.95 -0.80
C LYS A 133 -21.44 -9.15 -0.19
N LYS A 134 -22.46 -8.43 -0.68
CA LYS A 134 -23.86 -8.61 -0.25
C LYS A 134 -24.38 -10.03 -0.54
N ASP A 135 -23.79 -10.73 -1.50
CA ASP A 135 -24.35 -11.96 -2.07
C ASP A 135 -24.04 -13.24 -1.29
N LYS A 136 -23.37 -13.14 -0.14
CA LYS A 136 -23.14 -14.29 0.76
C LYS A 136 -24.02 -14.28 2.01
N VAL A 137 -25.18 -13.62 1.95
CA VAL A 137 -26.28 -13.98 2.85
C VAL A 137 -26.96 -15.19 2.22
N ASP A 138 -26.35 -16.37 2.38
CA ASP A 138 -26.99 -17.61 1.98
C ASP A 138 -28.37 -17.67 2.64
N GLU A 139 -29.41 -17.68 1.82
CA GLU A 139 -30.84 -17.87 2.18
C GLU A 139 -31.12 -19.27 2.77
N LYS A 140 -30.06 -19.94 3.25
CA LYS A 140 -30.06 -21.31 3.74
C LYS A 140 -29.29 -21.47 5.05
N THR A 141 -29.40 -20.50 5.96
CA THR A 141 -29.19 -20.79 7.39
C THR A 141 -30.52 -21.28 7.95
N THR A 142 -30.82 -22.54 7.65
CA THR A 142 -31.84 -23.33 8.35
C THR A 142 -31.44 -23.45 9.82
N GLU A 143 -32.21 -22.78 10.68
CA GLU A 143 -32.53 -23.12 12.07
C GLU A 143 -31.61 -24.16 12.75
N SER A 144 -30.39 -23.79 13.15
CA SER A 144 -29.65 -24.44 14.24
C SER A 144 -28.25 -23.84 14.34
N ASP A 145 -28.13 -22.68 14.98
CA ASP A 145 -27.10 -22.49 16.01
C ASP A 145 -27.23 -21.09 16.61
N GLN A 146 -27.54 -21.08 17.90
CA GLN A 146 -27.57 -19.89 18.73
C GLN A 146 -26.14 -19.43 18.99
N GLY A 147 -25.79 -18.19 18.64
CA GLY A 147 -24.74 -17.46 19.35
C GLY A 147 -23.61 -16.81 18.56
N SER A 148 -23.86 -16.19 17.40
CA SER A 148 -23.00 -15.08 17.00
C SER A 148 -23.81 -13.92 16.46
N ASP A 149 -23.88 -12.84 17.24
CA ASP A 149 -24.49 -11.56 16.90
C ASP A 149 -23.67 -10.82 15.85
N ALA A 150 -23.52 -11.40 14.66
CA ALA A 150 -23.02 -10.68 13.50
C ALA A 150 -24.10 -9.67 13.06
N GLN A 151 -24.14 -8.52 13.75
CA GLN A 151 -24.93 -7.38 13.34
C GLN A 151 -24.60 -7.05 11.89
N LYS A 152 -25.59 -7.15 11.00
CA LYS A 152 -25.48 -6.66 9.62
C LYS A 152 -25.17 -5.16 9.72
N ALA A 153 -23.93 -4.79 9.46
CA ALA A 153 -23.52 -3.39 9.44
C ALA A 153 -24.38 -2.65 8.41
N ASP A 154 -24.90 -1.49 8.79
CA ASP A 154 -25.61 -0.62 7.86
C ASP A 154 -24.63 -0.01 6.84
N ARG A 155 -25.17 0.47 5.72
CA ARG A 155 -24.36 1.01 4.61
C ARG A 155 -23.45 2.18 5.05
N PRO A 156 -23.89 3.14 5.89
CA PRO A 156 -23.01 4.19 6.41
C PRO A 156 -21.82 3.64 7.21
N THR A 157 -22.02 2.58 8.01
CA THR A 157 -20.93 1.92 8.74
C THR A 157 -19.93 1.26 7.79
N ILE A 158 -20.41 0.60 6.74
CA ILE A 158 -19.54 -0.02 5.70
C ILE A 158 -18.72 1.07 4.98
N LEU A 159 -19.35 2.17 4.57
CA LEU A 159 -18.63 3.29 3.93
C LEU A 159 -17.54 3.86 4.84
N LYS A 160 -17.83 4.06 6.12
CA LYS A 160 -16.86 4.54 7.10
C LYS A 160 -15.65 3.61 7.24
N ASP A 161 -15.88 2.29 7.26
CA ASP A 161 -14.80 1.30 7.28
C ASP A 161 -13.94 1.37 6.01
N LEU A 162 -14.56 1.44 4.83
CA LEU A 162 -13.84 1.55 3.57
C LEU A 162 -12.98 2.81 3.47
N TYR A 163 -13.45 3.97 3.95
CA TYR A 163 -12.60 5.16 4.01
C TYR A 163 -11.43 5.02 4.98
N ALA A 164 -11.65 4.40 6.15
CA ALA A 164 -10.57 4.14 7.10
C ALA A 164 -9.49 3.24 6.49
N ARG A 165 -9.91 2.19 5.77
CA ARG A 165 -9.03 1.31 5.01
C ARG A 165 -8.32 2.04 3.88
N GLN A 166 -9.02 2.88 3.11
CA GLN A 166 -8.41 3.70 2.05
C GLN A 166 -7.30 4.60 2.61
N ALA A 167 -7.54 5.25 3.76
CA ALA A 167 -6.53 6.08 4.42
C ALA A 167 -5.32 5.27 4.91
N ASP A 168 -5.55 4.06 5.43
CA ASP A 168 -4.48 3.14 5.83
C ASP A 168 -3.60 2.71 4.65
N VAL A 169 -4.25 2.30 3.56
CA VAL A 169 -3.58 1.90 2.31
C VAL A 169 -2.78 3.07 1.74
N GLU A 170 -3.34 4.29 1.70
CA GLU A 170 -2.62 5.48 1.19
C GLU A 170 -1.36 5.75 2.03
N ARG A 171 -1.49 5.74 3.37
CA ARG A 171 -0.35 5.97 4.28
C ARG A 171 0.79 4.97 4.03
N ARG A 172 0.46 3.67 3.91
CA ARG A 172 1.43 2.60 3.66
C ARG A 172 2.02 2.69 2.25
N THR A 173 1.22 3.04 1.25
CA THR A 173 1.65 3.26 -0.13
C THR A 173 2.68 4.39 -0.19
N VAL A 174 2.38 5.54 0.41
CA VAL A 174 3.29 6.70 0.46
C VAL A 174 4.58 6.36 1.21
N LYS A 175 4.52 5.61 2.31
CA LYS A 175 5.72 5.11 3.02
C LYS A 175 6.59 4.25 2.10
N ALA A 176 6.00 3.33 1.34
CA ALA A 176 6.72 2.47 0.40
C ALA A 176 7.33 3.26 -0.77
N GLU A 177 6.61 4.25 -1.30
CA GLU A 177 7.10 5.16 -2.34
C GLU A 177 8.30 5.98 -1.85
N ALA A 178 8.23 6.55 -0.65
CA ALA A 178 9.35 7.28 -0.05
C ALA A 178 10.57 6.37 0.19
N CYS A 179 10.34 5.11 0.57
CA CYS A 179 11.41 4.13 0.70
C CYS A 179 12.07 3.83 -0.65
N PHE A 180 11.29 3.58 -1.71
CA PHE A 180 11.81 3.39 -3.06
C PHE A 180 12.62 4.60 -3.54
N ASP A 181 12.09 5.81 -3.33
CA ASP A 181 12.73 7.06 -3.75
C ASP A 181 14.04 7.34 -3.00
N LYS A 182 14.18 6.85 -1.77
CA LYS A 182 15.44 6.85 -1.02
C LYS A 182 16.43 5.84 -1.61
N LEU A 183 15.99 4.61 -1.89
CA LEU A 183 16.84 3.52 -2.38
C LEU A 183 17.42 3.79 -3.77
N ILE A 184 16.67 4.44 -4.66
CA ILE A 184 17.21 4.79 -6.00
C ILE A 184 18.34 5.82 -5.95
N LYS A 185 18.54 6.51 -4.81
CA LYS A 185 19.67 7.46 -4.61
C LYS A 185 20.90 6.78 -4.02
N GLU A 186 20.75 5.58 -3.49
CA GLU A 186 21.81 4.82 -2.83
C GLU A 186 23.07 4.58 -3.71
N PRO A 187 22.96 4.30 -5.03
CA PRO A 187 24.14 4.19 -5.89
C PRO A 187 25.05 5.43 -5.86
N THR A 188 24.45 6.61 -5.74
CA THR A 188 25.20 7.89 -5.69
C THR A 188 25.73 8.21 -4.29
N ALA A 189 25.06 7.70 -3.24
CA ALA A 189 25.47 7.90 -1.86
C ALA A 189 26.65 6.98 -1.45
N LEU A 190 26.75 5.79 -2.07
CA LEU A 190 27.77 4.79 -1.73
C LEU A 190 29.21 5.32 -1.88
N PRO A 191 29.64 5.92 -3.01
CA PRO A 191 31.00 6.45 -3.13
C PRO A 191 31.31 7.50 -2.07
N ALA A 192 30.36 8.37 -1.75
CA ALA A 192 30.55 9.42 -0.75
C ALA A 192 30.79 8.84 0.66
N ARG A 193 30.10 7.75 1.04
CA ARG A 193 30.37 7.06 2.31
C ARG A 193 31.75 6.42 2.34
N VAL A 194 32.18 5.81 1.23
CA VAL A 194 33.52 5.20 1.09
C VAL A 194 34.61 6.28 1.20
N ASP A 195 34.45 7.41 0.51
CA ASP A 195 35.40 8.53 0.57
C ASP A 195 35.49 9.15 1.96
N LYS A 196 34.34 9.27 2.66
CA LYS A 196 34.31 9.72 4.05
C LYS A 196 35.08 8.77 4.98
N LEU A 197 34.90 7.46 4.81
CA LEU A 197 35.65 6.46 5.60
C LEU A 197 37.16 6.53 5.30
N LYS A 198 37.53 6.70 4.03
CA LYS A 198 38.93 6.88 3.62
C LYS A 198 39.56 8.13 4.24
N ALA A 199 38.82 9.24 4.27
CA ALA A 199 39.28 10.47 4.89
C ALA A 199 39.45 10.33 6.42
N GLU A 200 38.50 9.67 7.09
CA GLU A 200 38.59 9.40 8.53
C GLU A 200 39.78 8.50 8.87
N LEU A 201 40.01 7.47 8.06
CA LEU A 201 41.18 6.60 8.19
C LEU A 201 42.50 7.37 8.05
N ALA A 202 42.62 8.22 7.03
CA ALA A 202 43.79 9.06 6.84
C ALA A 202 44.02 10.04 8.00
N ALA A 203 42.94 10.58 8.58
CA ALA A 203 43.02 11.45 9.76
C ALA A 203 43.54 10.67 10.98
N ILE A 204 43.04 9.45 11.23
CA ILE A 204 43.50 8.59 12.33
C ILE A 204 45.00 8.25 12.17
N VAL A 205 45.43 7.89 10.96
CA VAL A 205 46.85 7.63 10.66
C VAL A 205 47.71 8.87 10.92
N GLY A 206 47.26 10.04 10.47
CA GLY A 206 47.97 11.31 10.65
C GLY A 206 48.15 11.67 12.12
N GLU A 207 47.10 11.54 12.92
CA GLU A 207 47.14 11.78 14.37
C GLU A 207 48.06 10.78 15.09
N LEU A 208 48.01 9.49 14.73
CA LEU A 208 48.86 8.46 15.35
C LEU A 208 50.37 8.68 15.12
N GLY A 209 50.73 9.35 14.02
CA GLY A 209 52.10 9.68 13.66
C GLY A 209 52.69 10.89 14.40
N GLN A 210 51.87 11.66 15.12
CA GLN A 210 52.34 12.83 15.88
C GLN A 210 53.09 12.38 17.15
N GLN A 211 54.16 13.11 17.52
CA GLN A 211 54.98 12.82 18.71
C GLN A 211 54.41 13.42 20.01
N GLU A 212 53.39 14.26 19.92
CA GLU A 212 52.76 14.88 21.10
C GLU A 212 51.84 13.90 21.84
N ALA A 213 51.35 14.31 23.02
CA ALA A 213 50.43 13.53 23.84
C ALA A 213 49.04 13.41 23.18
N VAL A 214 48.94 12.54 22.18
CA VAL A 214 47.67 12.18 21.53
C VAL A 214 46.77 11.47 22.54
N ASP A 215 45.50 11.87 22.61
CA ASP A 215 44.48 11.14 23.37
C ASP A 215 44.19 9.79 22.69
N LEU A 216 44.98 8.78 23.06
CA LEU A 216 44.88 7.43 22.50
C LEU A 216 43.50 6.80 22.72
N LYS A 217 42.79 7.15 23.81
CA LYS A 217 41.44 6.62 24.08
C LYS A 217 40.45 7.15 23.06
N ARG A 218 40.51 8.45 22.78
CA ARG A 218 39.68 9.08 21.75
C ARG A 218 40.01 8.57 20.35
N LEU A 219 41.30 8.42 20.03
CA LEU A 219 41.74 7.90 18.75
C LEU A 219 41.29 6.44 18.55
N TYR A 220 41.40 5.61 19.59
CA TYR A 220 40.91 4.24 19.58
C TYR A 220 39.40 4.16 19.36
N ALA A 221 38.62 4.98 20.09
CA ALA A 221 37.18 5.04 19.92
C ALA A 221 36.77 5.44 18.49
N ARG A 222 37.48 6.41 17.87
CA ARG A 222 37.26 6.78 16.46
C ARG A 222 37.53 5.62 15.51
N ALA A 223 38.63 4.89 15.72
CA ALA A 223 38.96 3.71 14.91
C ALA A 223 37.90 2.61 15.05
N LEU A 224 37.37 2.36 16.25
CA LEU A 224 36.25 1.43 16.47
C LEU A 224 34.98 1.88 15.75
N VAL A 225 34.66 3.18 15.78
CA VAL A 225 33.51 3.73 15.04
C VAL A 225 33.72 3.56 13.54
N ALA A 226 34.90 3.89 13.02
CA ALA A 226 35.22 3.74 11.59
C ALA A 226 35.09 2.27 11.13
N ARG A 227 35.59 1.31 11.93
CA ARG A 227 35.47 -0.14 11.65
C ARG A 227 34.02 -0.61 11.53
N HIS A 228 33.13 -0.04 12.33
CA HIS A 228 31.71 -0.43 12.37
C HIS A 228 30.79 0.54 11.64
N THR A 229 31.33 1.54 10.93
CA THR A 229 30.50 2.47 10.17
C THR A 229 29.85 1.74 9.01
N ASP A 230 28.53 1.92 8.89
CA ASP A 230 27.78 1.39 7.77
C ASP A 230 28.18 2.11 6.46
N ARG A 231 29.06 1.45 5.69
CA ARG A 231 29.47 1.90 4.35
C ARG A 231 28.53 1.42 3.25
N TRP A 232 27.73 0.39 3.51
CA TRP A 232 26.88 -0.28 2.53
C TRP A 232 25.40 0.14 2.59
N GLY A 233 25.07 1.14 3.41
CA GLY A 233 23.67 1.59 3.60
C GLY A 233 22.80 0.57 4.33
N GLY A 234 23.43 -0.38 5.02
CA GLY A 234 22.79 -1.44 5.78
C GLY A 234 22.43 -2.66 4.94
N PHE A 235 23.06 -2.81 3.77
CA PHE A 235 22.90 -3.98 2.90
C PHE A 235 24.20 -4.80 2.87
N ASP A 236 24.16 -6.03 3.37
CA ASP A 236 25.34 -6.90 3.46
C ASP A 236 25.80 -7.38 2.07
N ASN A 237 24.89 -7.38 1.09
CA ASN A 237 25.18 -7.75 -0.28
C ASN A 237 24.26 -7.02 -1.28
N VAL A 238 24.55 -7.20 -2.57
CA VAL A 238 23.74 -6.62 -3.65
C VAL A 238 22.30 -7.14 -3.62
N ASN A 239 22.08 -8.41 -3.27
CA ASN A 239 20.75 -9.02 -3.31
C ASN A 239 19.83 -8.41 -2.27
N GLU A 240 20.29 -8.15 -1.04
CA GLU A 240 19.49 -7.48 -0.02
C GLU A 240 19.03 -6.07 -0.44
N PHE A 241 19.91 -5.32 -1.13
CA PHE A 241 19.52 -4.04 -1.72
C PHE A 241 18.45 -4.24 -2.80
N MET A 242 18.63 -5.22 -3.70
CA MET A 242 17.65 -5.50 -4.76
C MET A 242 16.31 -5.95 -4.20
N ASP A 243 16.32 -6.80 -3.17
CA ASP A 243 15.11 -7.28 -2.50
C ASP A 243 14.37 -6.12 -1.86
N CYS A 244 15.09 -5.21 -1.19
CA CYS A 244 14.46 -4.04 -0.63
C CYS A 244 13.91 -3.07 -1.68
N LEU A 245 14.69 -2.80 -2.74
CA LEU A 245 14.27 -1.96 -3.85
C LEU A 245 13.02 -2.53 -4.55
N CYS A 246 13.00 -3.85 -4.74
CA CYS A 246 11.88 -4.59 -5.31
C CYS A 246 10.65 -4.52 -4.39
N LYS A 247 10.82 -4.76 -3.08
CA LYS A 247 9.75 -4.62 -2.08
C LYS A 247 9.16 -3.20 -2.13
N GLY A 248 9.98 -2.15 -1.98
CA GLY A 248 9.49 -0.77 -2.05
C GLY A 248 8.66 -0.47 -3.31
N LEU A 249 9.13 -0.95 -4.47
CA LEU A 249 8.38 -0.82 -5.72
C LEU A 249 7.07 -1.61 -5.69
N LEU A 250 7.10 -2.91 -5.42
CA LEU A 250 5.92 -3.77 -5.43
C LEU A 250 4.86 -3.31 -4.42
N CYS A 251 5.26 -2.90 -3.23
CA CYS A 251 4.34 -2.41 -2.21
C CYS A 251 3.68 -1.10 -2.65
N SER A 252 4.42 -0.18 -3.29
CA SER A 252 3.83 1.01 -3.88
C SER A 252 2.80 0.68 -4.99
N LEU A 253 3.11 -0.27 -5.87
CA LEU A 253 2.23 -0.67 -6.96
C LEU A 253 0.96 -1.37 -6.45
N ASN A 254 1.12 -2.30 -5.51
CA ASN A 254 0.00 -3.00 -4.89
C ASN A 254 -0.90 -2.05 -4.12
N GLY A 255 -0.31 -1.05 -3.46
CA GLY A 255 -1.03 -0.01 -2.73
C GLY A 255 -1.85 0.88 -3.66
N ARG A 256 -1.25 1.38 -4.75
CA ARG A 256 -1.98 2.14 -5.79
C ARG A 256 -3.11 1.33 -6.43
N LYS A 257 -2.90 0.03 -6.66
CA LYS A 257 -3.97 -0.87 -7.14
C LYS A 257 -5.09 -1.01 -6.10
N ALA A 258 -4.77 -1.24 -4.84
CA ALA A 258 -5.74 -1.36 -3.76
C ALA A 258 -6.56 -0.06 -3.58
N LEU A 259 -5.92 1.11 -3.68
CA LEU A 259 -6.59 2.40 -3.63
C LEU A 259 -7.59 2.59 -4.78
N ALA A 260 -7.24 2.16 -5.99
CA ALA A 260 -8.13 2.22 -7.14
C ALA A 260 -9.35 1.32 -6.95
N GLU A 261 -9.15 0.10 -6.46
CA GLU A 261 -10.24 -0.84 -6.14
C GLU A 261 -11.16 -0.30 -5.03
N LEU A 262 -10.60 0.16 -3.91
CA LEU A 262 -11.37 0.73 -2.80
C LEU A 262 -12.16 1.96 -3.22
N ALA A 263 -11.56 2.85 -4.02
CA ALA A 263 -12.26 4.03 -4.53
C ALA A 263 -13.42 3.66 -5.46
N GLY A 264 -13.27 2.60 -6.27
CA GLY A 264 -14.38 2.06 -7.07
C GLY A 264 -15.51 1.57 -6.17
N CYS A 265 -15.21 0.77 -5.15
CA CYS A 265 -16.22 0.25 -4.22
C CYS A 265 -16.93 1.34 -3.41
N ILE A 266 -16.19 2.36 -2.94
CA ILE A 266 -16.75 3.54 -2.28
C ILE A 266 -17.74 4.24 -3.21
N ALA A 267 -17.35 4.50 -4.46
CA ALA A 267 -18.21 5.18 -5.43
C ALA A 267 -19.52 4.40 -5.72
N VAL A 268 -19.46 3.06 -5.80
CA VAL A 268 -20.68 2.24 -5.92
C VAL A 268 -21.60 2.43 -4.73
N LEU A 269 -21.07 2.37 -3.50
CA LEU A 269 -21.88 2.48 -2.28
C LEU A 269 -22.45 3.89 -2.08
N GLU A 270 -21.66 4.94 -2.38
CA GLU A 270 -22.13 6.32 -2.37
C GLU A 270 -23.26 6.54 -3.39
N CYS A 271 -23.11 5.98 -4.60
CA CYS A 271 -24.17 6.03 -5.62
C CYS A 271 -25.43 5.32 -5.12
N GLN A 272 -25.31 4.10 -4.59
CA GLN A 272 -26.45 3.37 -4.05
C GLN A 272 -27.15 4.13 -2.90
N GLU A 273 -26.39 4.79 -2.02
CA GLU A 273 -26.94 5.60 -0.94
C GLU A 273 -27.70 6.82 -1.47
N ARG A 274 -27.15 7.48 -2.50
CA ARG A 274 -27.80 8.58 -3.20
C ARG A 274 -29.11 8.16 -3.84
N GLU A 275 -29.12 7.05 -4.58
CA GLU A 275 -30.33 6.51 -5.23
C GLU A 275 -31.38 6.07 -4.21
N ALA A 276 -30.95 5.44 -3.10
CA ALA A 276 -31.86 5.10 -2.01
C ALA A 276 -32.50 6.35 -1.38
N GLY A 277 -31.71 7.41 -1.16
CA GLY A 277 -32.21 8.69 -0.70
C GLY A 277 -33.19 9.34 -1.67
N ALA A 278 -32.84 9.36 -2.97
CA ALA A 278 -33.70 9.90 -4.03
C ALA A 278 -35.02 9.13 -4.14
N ARG A 279 -34.99 7.80 -4.07
CA ARG A 279 -36.19 6.97 -4.06
C ARG A 279 -37.06 7.25 -2.84
N CYS A 280 -36.47 7.36 -1.65
CA CYS A 280 -37.22 7.75 -0.45
C CYS A 280 -37.88 9.11 -0.60
N GLN A 281 -37.16 10.09 -1.16
CA GLN A 281 -37.70 11.42 -1.42
C GLN A 281 -38.85 11.38 -2.44
N HIS A 282 -38.69 10.63 -3.54
CA HIS A 282 -39.74 10.42 -4.54
C HIS A 282 -41.01 9.82 -3.93
N LEU A 283 -40.87 8.80 -3.08
CA LEU A 283 -42.02 8.19 -2.38
C LEU A 283 -42.72 9.18 -1.44
N LEU A 284 -41.98 10.06 -0.77
CA LEU A 284 -42.56 11.11 0.09
C LEU A 284 -43.29 12.18 -0.72
N GLU A 285 -42.77 12.55 -1.88
CA GLU A 285 -43.35 13.56 -2.76
C GLU A 285 -44.56 13.03 -3.55
N ASN A 286 -44.60 11.72 -3.85
CA ASN A 286 -45.61 11.08 -4.70
C ASN A 286 -46.43 10.00 -3.97
N THR A 287 -46.57 10.10 -2.63
CA THR A 287 -47.14 9.03 -1.79
C THR A 287 -48.51 8.53 -2.26
N VAL A 288 -49.41 9.43 -2.70
CA VAL A 288 -50.76 9.04 -3.15
C VAL A 288 -50.70 8.21 -4.43
N ASP A 289 -49.90 8.62 -5.41
CA ASP A 289 -49.77 7.91 -6.69
C ASP A 289 -49.12 6.55 -6.50
N GLU A 290 -48.12 6.46 -5.63
CA GLU A 290 -47.46 5.20 -5.27
C GLU A 290 -48.42 4.24 -4.53
N ILE A 291 -49.27 4.73 -3.62
CA ILE A 291 -50.33 3.92 -2.98
C ILE A 291 -51.33 3.41 -4.02
N LEU A 292 -51.76 4.26 -4.96
CA LEU A 292 -52.69 3.86 -6.02
C LEU A 292 -52.06 2.82 -6.97
N ALA A 293 -50.79 3.00 -7.34
CA ALA A 293 -50.03 2.05 -8.16
C ALA A 293 -49.91 0.69 -7.45
N GLU A 294 -49.57 0.69 -6.16
CA GLU A 294 -49.47 -0.52 -5.35
C GLU A 294 -50.83 -1.21 -5.19
N TYR A 295 -51.91 -0.46 -4.93
CA TYR A 295 -53.28 -0.98 -4.88
C TYR A 295 -53.70 -1.66 -6.18
N LEU A 296 -53.39 -1.04 -7.33
CA LEU A 296 -53.67 -1.63 -8.64
C LEU A 296 -52.87 -2.93 -8.86
N ARG A 297 -51.63 -3.01 -8.34
CA ARG A 297 -50.78 -4.20 -8.41
C ARG A 297 -51.26 -5.35 -7.53
N THR A 298 -51.70 -5.06 -6.30
CA THR A 298 -52.03 -6.10 -5.30
C THR A 298 -53.51 -6.45 -5.22
N CYS A 299 -54.42 -5.49 -5.39
CA CYS A 299 -55.84 -5.65 -5.06
C CYS A 299 -56.74 -5.82 -6.29
N LYS A 300 -56.33 -5.33 -7.46
CA LYS A 300 -57.13 -5.46 -8.69
C LYS A 300 -56.95 -6.87 -9.26
N LYS A 301 -57.88 -7.79 -8.94
CA LYS A 301 -57.92 -9.11 -9.57
C LYS A 301 -58.00 -8.96 -11.09
N PRO A 302 -57.24 -9.74 -11.87
CA PRO A 302 -57.44 -9.79 -13.31
C PRO A 302 -58.90 -10.18 -13.60
N PRO A 303 -59.55 -9.59 -14.62
CA PRO A 303 -60.89 -9.99 -15.01
C PRO A 303 -60.91 -11.51 -15.29
N LYS A 304 -61.91 -12.21 -14.73
CA LYS A 304 -62.00 -13.68 -14.72
C LYS A 304 -62.13 -14.32 -16.12
N ASP A 305 -62.27 -13.51 -17.16
CA ASP A 305 -62.59 -13.96 -18.52
C ASP A 305 -61.42 -13.78 -19.50
N VAL A 306 -60.20 -13.52 -19.03
CA VAL A 306 -59.02 -13.48 -19.91
C VAL A 306 -58.49 -14.90 -20.10
N PRO A 307 -58.63 -15.51 -21.30
CA PRO A 307 -58.10 -16.85 -21.56
C PRO A 307 -56.58 -16.84 -21.36
N THR A 308 -56.07 -17.84 -20.62
CA THR A 308 -54.63 -18.05 -20.45
C THR A 308 -53.97 -18.23 -21.82
N PRO A 309 -52.99 -17.39 -22.19
CA PRO A 309 -52.30 -17.54 -23.47
C PRO A 309 -51.45 -18.82 -23.46
N ASP A 310 -51.44 -19.49 -24.60
CA ASP A 310 -50.64 -20.67 -24.88
C ASP A 310 -49.15 -20.36 -24.64
N PRO A 311 -48.43 -21.12 -23.80
CA PRO A 311 -47.01 -20.88 -23.52
C PRO A 311 -46.09 -21.01 -24.75
N ALA A 312 -46.61 -21.46 -25.90
CA ALA A 312 -45.86 -21.57 -27.15
C ALA A 312 -45.54 -20.23 -27.87
N ASN A 313 -46.02 -19.08 -27.39
CA ASN A 313 -45.88 -17.78 -28.07
C ASN A 313 -45.10 -16.71 -27.26
N CYS A 314 -44.14 -17.11 -26.42
CA CYS A 314 -43.12 -16.22 -25.84
C CYS A 314 -41.72 -16.61 -26.30
#